data_AF-A0AAV2AQ78-F1
#
_entry.id   AF-A0AAV2AQ78-F1
#
_cell.length_a   1.000
_cell.length_b   1.000
_cell.length_c   1.000
_cell.angle_alpha   90.00
_cell.angle_beta   90.00
_cell.angle_gamma   90.00
#
_symmetry.space_group_name_H-M   'P 1'
#
loop_
_entity.id
_entity.type
_entity.pdbx_description
1 polymer ?
#
loop_
_entity_poly.entity_id
_entity_poly.type
_entity_poly.pdbx_seq_one_letter_code
_entity_poly.pdbx_strand_id
1 'polypeptide(L)'
;MQQWLKDVFQDEDIPSFDETPEFIESLKKIINENEAAEKDAQVIIKAEKNMKDFYNEKAEELQLVTDFIQLNSETCRRVQSLASLAENMKLKEPNLTNFLLAITDIEDKESTEAEKNLITSHHMSVFSKKIMHSMKMNEKLKRHLKSLTKVVEMQKTHEPQLTSDIRYFENKKGQVDQSIKVNKNCLAEAGYVDGISHSVLVEKAEKLKDLEKHKKTLENKLQAYYSLDPSMGKTVTAIEKKEDELLQLEKDLQILLQGFETA
;
A
#
# COMPACT_ATOMS: atom_id res chain seq x y z
N MET A 1 94.85 37.70 -40.51
CA MET A 1 95.10 36.57 -41.43
C MET A 1 96.50 35.99 -41.25
N GLN A 2 97.58 36.69 -41.60
CA GLN A 2 98.95 36.15 -41.42
C GLN A 2 99.28 35.76 -39.95
N GLN A 3 98.80 36.54 -38.97
CA GLN A 3 98.99 36.22 -37.55
C GLN A 3 98.19 34.97 -37.11
N TRP A 4 96.92 34.84 -37.53
CA TRP A 4 96.10 33.66 -37.21
C TRP A 4 96.67 32.39 -37.86
N LEU A 5 97.15 32.47 -39.09
CA LEU A 5 97.81 31.35 -39.76
C LEU A 5 99.09 30.95 -39.00
N LYS A 6 99.85 31.91 -38.49
CA LYS A 6 101.02 31.63 -37.66
C LYS A 6 100.65 30.96 -36.33
N ASP A 7 99.57 31.40 -35.69
CA ASP A 7 99.10 30.82 -34.42
C ASP A 7 98.52 29.40 -34.61
N VAL A 8 97.92 29.10 -35.78
CA VAL A 8 97.37 27.78 -36.12
C VAL A 8 98.46 26.80 -36.58
N PHE A 9 99.38 27.23 -37.45
CA PHE A 9 100.43 26.36 -38.00
C PHE A 9 101.69 26.29 -37.13
N GLN A 10 101.80 27.15 -36.11
CA GLN A 10 102.88 27.20 -35.12
C GLN A 10 104.27 27.20 -35.75
N ASP A 11 104.85 26.02 -35.99
CA ASP A 11 106.22 25.79 -36.47
C ASP A 11 106.31 25.20 -37.91
N GLU A 12 105.20 25.04 -38.64
CA GLU A 12 105.21 24.61 -40.06
C GLU A 12 105.22 25.79 -41.06
N ASP A 13 105.93 25.63 -42.19
CA ASP A 13 106.03 26.64 -43.25
C ASP A 13 104.66 26.88 -43.92
N ILE A 14 104.20 28.14 -43.91
CA ILE A 14 102.93 28.54 -44.53
C ILE A 14 103.05 28.38 -46.06
N PRO A 15 102.21 27.54 -46.70
CA PRO A 15 102.25 27.34 -48.16
C PRO A 15 102.02 28.66 -48.92
N SER A 16 102.63 28.84 -50.09
CA SER A 16 102.34 30.03 -50.90
C SER A 16 100.95 29.92 -51.53
N PHE A 17 100.09 30.91 -51.31
CA PHE A 17 98.72 30.93 -51.84
C PHE A 17 98.54 32.06 -52.86
N ASP A 18 97.80 31.81 -53.94
CA ASP A 18 97.40 32.85 -54.89
C ASP A 18 96.31 33.74 -54.24
N GLU A 19 96.56 35.05 -54.20
CA GLU A 19 95.70 36.08 -53.59
C GLU A 19 94.44 36.37 -54.44
N THR A 20 93.69 35.32 -54.77
CA THR A 20 92.39 35.46 -55.41
C THR A 20 91.41 35.99 -54.36
N PRO A 21 90.59 37.03 -54.64
CA PRO A 21 89.69 37.64 -53.66
C PRO A 21 88.71 36.63 -53.00
N GLU A 22 88.30 35.60 -53.73
CA GLU A 22 87.44 34.49 -53.25
C GLU A 22 88.12 33.63 -52.16
N PHE A 23 89.44 33.43 -52.26
CA PHE A 23 90.22 32.67 -51.28
C PHE A 23 90.37 33.46 -49.98
N ILE A 24 90.63 34.78 -50.08
CA ILE A 24 90.73 35.67 -48.93
C ILE A 24 89.39 35.74 -48.17
N GLU A 25 88.27 35.78 -48.88
CA GLU A 25 86.93 35.77 -48.27
C GLU A 25 86.64 34.43 -47.57
N SER A 26 86.96 33.31 -48.21
CA SER A 26 86.82 31.97 -47.63
C SER A 26 87.68 31.80 -46.37
N LEU A 27 88.91 32.30 -46.38
CA LEU A 27 89.80 32.24 -45.23
C LEU A 27 89.31 33.12 -44.07
N LYS A 28 88.81 34.33 -44.35
CA LYS A 28 88.18 35.18 -43.32
C LYS A 28 86.96 34.50 -42.69
N LYS A 29 86.16 33.79 -43.48
CA LYS A 29 85.03 33.02 -42.98
C LYS A 29 85.48 31.94 -42.00
N ILE A 30 86.49 31.15 -42.36
CA ILE A 30 87.06 30.11 -41.49
C ILE A 30 87.64 30.70 -40.20
N ILE A 31 88.33 31.84 -40.29
CA ILE A 31 88.86 32.54 -39.11
C ILE A 31 87.73 32.93 -38.16
N ASN A 32 86.68 33.57 -38.68
CA ASN A 32 85.54 34.00 -37.87
C ASN A 32 84.79 32.81 -37.25
N GLU A 33 84.61 31.72 -38.01
CA GLU A 33 84.00 30.47 -37.51
C GLU A 33 84.85 29.83 -36.41
N ASN A 34 86.18 29.81 -36.57
CA ASN A 34 87.08 29.28 -35.54
C ASN A 34 87.11 30.17 -34.28
N GLU A 35 87.16 31.49 -34.44
CA GLU A 35 87.07 32.42 -33.30
C GLU A 35 85.73 32.32 -32.56
N ALA A 36 84.63 32.06 -33.27
CA ALA A 36 83.34 31.80 -32.66
C ALA A 36 83.35 30.46 -31.90
N ALA A 37 83.87 29.40 -32.51
CA ALA A 37 83.98 28.07 -31.88
C ALA A 37 84.88 28.09 -30.63
N GLU A 38 85.99 28.84 -30.66
CA GLU A 38 86.90 29.00 -29.53
C GLU A 38 86.23 29.76 -28.37
N LYS A 39 85.44 30.81 -28.67
CA LYS A 39 84.64 31.50 -27.65
C LYS A 39 83.60 30.57 -27.01
N ASP A 40 82.92 29.75 -27.81
CA ASP A 40 81.95 28.78 -27.31
C ASP A 40 82.62 27.70 -26.45
N ALA A 41 83.79 27.20 -26.87
CA ALA A 41 84.60 26.25 -26.10
C ALA A 41 85.02 26.84 -24.74
N GLN A 42 85.46 28.10 -24.70
CA GLN A 42 85.82 28.78 -23.46
C GLN A 42 84.64 28.94 -22.49
N VAL A 43 83.42 29.17 -23.01
CA VAL A 43 82.20 29.21 -22.18
C VAL A 43 81.94 27.85 -21.54
N ILE A 44 82.07 26.76 -22.31
CA ILE A 44 81.89 25.40 -21.80
C ILE A 44 82.93 25.07 -20.74
N ILE A 45 84.22 25.33 -21.01
CA ILE A 45 85.31 25.08 -20.05
C ILE A 45 85.07 25.84 -18.75
N LYS A 46 84.64 27.10 -18.84
CA LYS A 46 84.31 27.90 -17.65
C LYS A 46 83.12 27.31 -16.88
N ALA A 47 82.09 26.84 -17.58
CA ALA A 47 80.94 26.20 -16.95
C ALA A 47 81.33 24.90 -16.24
N GLU A 48 82.13 24.04 -16.88
CA GLU A 48 82.63 22.79 -16.29
C GLU A 48 83.52 23.06 -15.07
N LYS A 49 84.37 24.08 -15.13
CA LYS A 49 85.20 24.48 -13.98
C LYS A 49 84.35 24.94 -12.80
N ASN A 50 83.35 25.78 -13.04
CA ASN A 50 82.42 26.21 -11.98
C ASN A 50 81.66 25.01 -11.38
N MET A 51 81.24 24.06 -12.23
CA MET A 51 80.54 22.85 -11.79
C MET A 51 81.45 21.98 -10.92
N LYS A 52 82.72 21.81 -11.32
CA LYS A 52 83.73 21.12 -10.52
C LYS A 52 83.93 21.79 -9.16
N ASP A 53 84.05 23.11 -9.14
CA ASP A 53 84.25 23.86 -7.89
C ASP A 53 83.04 23.70 -6.96
N PHE A 54 81.81 23.76 -7.49
CA PHE A 54 80.58 23.50 -6.72
C PHE A 54 80.53 22.09 -6.11
N TYR A 55 80.86 21.06 -6.90
CA TYR A 55 80.86 19.69 -6.39
C TYR A 55 81.99 19.43 -5.38
N ASN A 56 83.15 20.08 -5.54
CA ASN A 56 84.21 20.02 -4.54
C ASN A 56 83.76 20.63 -3.21
N GLU A 57 83.14 21.82 -3.22
CA GLU A 57 82.59 22.44 -2.00
C GLU A 57 81.56 21.53 -1.31
N LYS A 58 80.66 20.89 -2.09
CA LYS A 58 79.69 19.94 -1.53
C LYS A 58 80.33 18.67 -0.99
N ALA A 59 81.40 18.18 -1.61
CA ALA A 59 82.14 17.03 -1.11
C ALA A 59 82.86 17.35 0.21
N GLU A 60 83.44 18.54 0.34
CA GLU A 60 84.06 19.02 1.58
C GLU A 60 83.03 19.16 2.72
N GLU A 61 81.84 19.73 2.44
CA GLU A 61 80.73 19.79 3.41
C GLU A 61 80.34 18.38 3.91
N LEU A 62 80.17 17.42 3.00
CA LEU A 62 79.79 16.04 3.33
C LEU A 62 80.90 15.33 4.12
N GLN A 63 82.16 15.60 3.79
CA GLN A 63 83.30 15.04 4.50
C GLN A 63 83.35 15.58 5.93
N LEU A 64 83.09 16.87 6.14
CA LEU A 64 83.04 17.48 7.47
C LEU A 64 81.95 16.85 8.37
N VAL A 65 80.78 16.56 7.79
CA VAL A 65 79.69 15.85 8.49
C VAL A 65 80.09 14.40 8.81
N THR A 66 80.78 13.74 7.89
CA THR A 66 81.24 12.35 8.06
C THR A 66 82.38 12.23 9.08
N ASP A 67 83.24 13.24 9.18
CA ASP A 67 84.33 13.26 10.17
C ASP A 67 83.81 13.63 11.57
N PHE A 68 82.82 14.52 11.66
CA PHE A 68 82.18 14.90 12.93
C PHE A 68 81.31 13.77 13.49
N ILE A 69 80.57 13.07 12.63
CA ILE A 69 79.77 11.92 13.01
C ILE A 69 80.61 10.68 12.72
N GLN A 70 81.27 10.11 13.73
CA GLN A 70 81.78 8.74 13.60
C GLN A 70 80.60 7.81 13.35
N LEU A 71 80.26 7.61 12.07
CA LEU A 71 79.15 6.82 11.59
C LEU A 71 79.47 5.35 11.83
N ASN A 72 79.34 4.93 13.09
CA ASN A 72 79.27 3.52 13.42
C ASN A 72 78.00 2.91 12.80
N SER A 73 77.99 1.59 12.60
CA SER A 73 76.88 0.90 11.91
C SER A 73 75.52 1.14 12.58
N GLU A 74 75.50 1.30 13.90
CA GLU A 74 74.31 1.61 14.70
C GLU A 74 73.73 2.99 14.36
N THR A 75 74.57 4.03 14.28
CA THR A 75 74.15 5.39 13.94
C THR A 75 73.60 5.45 12.51
N CYS A 76 74.27 4.79 11.55
CA CYS A 76 73.75 4.66 10.18
C CYS A 76 72.35 4.01 10.15
N ARG A 77 72.16 2.91 10.90
CA ARG A 77 70.86 2.24 10.97
C ARG A 77 69.76 3.13 11.54
N ARG A 78 70.09 3.93 12.57
CA ARG A 78 69.15 4.88 13.19
C ARG A 78 68.78 6.02 12.24
N VAL A 79 69.76 6.62 11.56
CA VAL A 79 69.52 7.67 10.57
C VAL A 79 68.67 7.14 9.41
N GLN A 80 68.96 5.93 8.92
CA GLN A 80 68.16 5.29 7.89
C GLN A 80 66.73 5.02 8.36
N SER A 81 66.55 4.53 9.60
CA SER A 81 65.22 4.33 10.19
C SER A 81 64.44 5.64 10.30
N LEU A 82 65.11 6.72 10.70
CA LEU A 82 64.50 8.06 10.83
C LEU A 82 64.11 8.63 9.46
N ALA A 83 64.96 8.44 8.45
CA ALA A 83 64.69 8.85 7.07
C ALA A 83 63.49 8.08 6.49
N SER A 84 63.43 6.77 6.69
CA SER A 84 62.26 5.97 6.30
C SER A 84 61.00 6.38 7.05
N LEU A 85 61.10 6.75 8.34
CA LEU A 85 59.96 7.27 9.09
C LEU A 85 59.47 8.61 8.52
N ALA A 86 60.39 9.52 8.21
CA ALA A 86 60.08 10.81 7.58
C ALA A 86 59.43 10.63 6.21
N GLU A 87 59.92 9.68 5.41
CA GLU A 87 59.34 9.34 4.10
C GLU A 87 57.92 8.78 4.23
N ASN A 88 57.70 7.83 5.16
CA ASN A 88 56.38 7.27 5.42
C ASN A 88 55.38 8.31 5.92
N MET A 89 55.83 9.24 6.76
CA MET A 89 55.04 10.38 7.25
C MET A 89 54.97 11.54 6.24
N LYS A 90 55.67 11.43 5.10
CA LYS A 90 55.77 12.44 4.03
C LYS A 90 56.23 13.82 4.52
N LEU A 91 57.22 13.85 5.42
CA LEU A 91 57.78 15.08 5.97
C LEU A 91 58.73 15.73 4.97
N LYS A 92 58.58 17.05 4.78
CA LYS A 92 59.49 17.85 3.94
C LYS A 92 60.85 18.09 4.61
N GLU A 93 60.83 18.25 5.94
CA GLU A 93 62.03 18.44 6.76
C GLU A 93 61.95 17.50 7.97
N PRO A 94 62.92 16.59 8.14
CA PRO A 94 62.96 15.64 9.25
C PRO A 94 63.47 16.32 10.53
N ASN A 95 62.69 17.28 11.04
CA ASN A 95 62.94 17.94 12.31
C ASN A 95 61.99 17.39 13.40
N LEU A 96 62.40 17.49 14.67
CA LEU A 96 61.63 16.94 15.80
C LEU A 96 60.21 17.49 15.86
N THR A 97 60.03 18.79 15.65
CA THR A 97 58.71 19.45 15.69
C THR A 97 57.77 18.88 14.64
N ASN A 98 58.25 18.68 13.41
CA ASN A 98 57.48 18.13 12.30
C ASN A 98 57.12 16.66 12.56
N PHE A 99 58.01 15.88 13.17
CA PHE A 99 57.69 14.53 13.61
C PHE A 99 56.57 14.55 14.66
N LEU A 100 56.66 15.40 15.68
CA LEU A 100 55.64 15.51 16.71
C LEU A 100 54.29 15.95 16.14
N LEU A 101 54.26 16.97 15.28
CA LEU A 101 53.05 17.41 14.59
C LEU A 101 52.44 16.32 13.73
N ALA A 102 53.26 15.57 12.99
CA ALA A 102 52.75 14.48 12.17
C ALA A 102 52.24 13.31 13.00
N ILE A 103 52.83 13.04 14.18
CA ILE A 103 52.29 12.06 15.14
C ILE A 103 50.91 12.51 15.63
N THR A 104 50.77 13.77 16.09
CA THR A 104 49.48 14.28 16.56
C THR A 104 48.43 14.29 15.46
N ASP A 105 48.81 14.65 14.22
CA ASP A 105 47.92 14.60 13.06
C ASP A 105 47.45 13.17 12.75
N ILE A 106 48.31 12.17 12.92
CA ILE A 106 47.95 10.76 12.72
C ILE A 106 46.99 10.31 13.82
N GLU A 107 47.28 10.64 15.08
CA GLU A 107 46.42 10.32 16.23
C GLU A 107 45.02 10.96 16.09
N ASP A 108 44.95 12.22 15.69
CA ASP A 108 43.69 12.93 15.43
C ASP A 108 42.90 12.31 14.27
N LYS A 109 43.59 11.93 13.18
CA LYS A 109 42.97 11.21 12.06
C LYS A 109 42.44 9.86 12.49
N GLU A 110 43.18 9.10 13.29
CA GLU A 110 42.74 7.79 13.78
C GLU A 110 41.52 7.93 14.70
N SER A 111 41.54 8.91 15.61
CA SER A 111 40.42 9.21 16.51
C SER A 111 39.15 9.60 15.74
N THR A 112 39.27 10.53 14.78
CA THR A 112 38.13 10.96 13.95
C THR A 112 37.60 9.85 13.04
N GLU A 113 38.49 8.99 12.52
CA GLU A 113 38.09 7.83 11.72
C GLU A 113 37.40 6.76 12.58
N ALA A 114 37.87 6.52 13.81
CA ALA A 114 37.21 5.63 14.76
C ALA A 114 35.78 6.12 15.09
N GLU A 115 35.60 7.42 15.33
CA GLU A 115 34.27 8.00 15.57
C GLU A 115 33.34 7.83 14.35
N LYS A 116 33.83 8.14 13.15
CA LYS A 116 33.06 7.94 11.90
C LYS A 116 32.67 6.47 11.69
N ASN A 117 33.58 5.55 12.01
CA ASN A 117 33.31 4.12 11.92
C ASN A 117 32.24 3.67 12.92
N LEU A 118 32.25 4.18 14.15
CA LEU A 118 31.20 3.94 15.13
C LEU A 118 29.84 4.45 14.66
N ILE A 119 29.79 5.70 14.16
CA ILE A 119 28.56 6.32 13.63
C ILE A 119 28.03 5.52 12.44
N THR A 120 28.90 5.16 11.50
CA THR A 120 28.54 4.37 10.31
C THR A 120 28.02 2.99 10.70
N SER A 121 28.71 2.30 11.61
CA SER A 121 28.29 0.99 12.14
C SER A 121 26.92 1.07 12.82
N HIS A 122 26.69 2.11 13.61
CA HIS A 122 25.39 2.36 14.25
C HIS A 122 24.28 2.55 13.20
N HIS A 123 24.48 3.43 12.22
CA HIS A 123 23.52 3.66 11.14
C HIS A 123 23.25 2.39 10.33
N MET A 124 24.28 1.61 10.00
CA MET A 124 24.13 0.33 9.31
C MET A 124 23.28 -0.66 10.10
N SER A 125 23.47 -0.74 11.43
CA SER A 125 22.64 -1.56 12.31
C SER A 125 21.18 -1.12 12.31
N VAL A 126 20.92 0.18 12.42
CA VAL A 126 19.56 0.76 12.39
C VAL A 126 18.87 0.48 11.05
N PHE A 127 19.56 0.72 9.94
CA PHE A 127 18.99 0.47 8.61
C PHE A 127 18.76 -1.01 8.35
N SER A 128 19.67 -1.89 8.77
CA SER A 128 19.47 -3.35 8.67
C SER A 128 18.20 -3.81 9.40
N LYS A 129 17.97 -3.31 10.63
CA LYS A 129 16.74 -3.59 11.39
C LYS A 129 15.49 -3.10 10.66
N LYS A 130 15.53 -1.88 10.10
CA LYS A 130 14.40 -1.31 9.34
C LYS A 130 14.10 -2.11 8.07
N ILE A 131 15.13 -2.52 7.33
CA ILE A 131 15.01 -3.35 6.12
C ILE A 131 14.40 -4.70 6.47
N MET A 132 14.90 -5.37 7.52
CA MET A 132 14.32 -6.65 7.97
C MET A 132 12.86 -6.53 8.37
N HIS A 133 12.49 -5.44 9.06
CA HIS A 133 11.09 -5.19 9.42
C HIS A 133 10.22 -5.03 8.17
N SER A 134 10.65 -4.18 7.23
CA SER A 134 9.94 -3.98 5.97
C SER A 134 9.82 -5.25 5.14
N MET A 135 10.86 -6.09 5.08
CA MET A 135 10.82 -7.39 4.42
C MET A 135 9.79 -8.32 5.04
N LYS A 136 9.76 -8.42 6.38
CA LYS A 136 8.74 -9.22 7.09
C LYS A 136 7.33 -8.73 6.82
N MET A 137 7.13 -7.41 6.76
CA MET A 137 5.83 -6.83 6.42
C MET A 137 5.43 -7.14 4.98
N ASN A 138 6.37 -7.03 4.03
CA ASN A 138 6.13 -7.35 2.63
C ASN A 138 5.74 -8.82 2.44
N GLU A 139 6.40 -9.75 3.13
CA GLU A 139 6.03 -11.17 3.09
C GLU A 139 4.64 -11.44 3.70
N LYS A 140 4.23 -10.68 4.72
CA LYS A 140 2.84 -10.74 5.22
C LYS A 140 1.85 -10.26 4.16
N LEU A 141 2.11 -9.10 3.56
CA LEU A 141 1.27 -8.54 2.50
C LEU A 141 1.15 -9.48 1.30
N LYS A 142 2.24 -10.09 0.86
CA LYS A 142 2.26 -11.08 -0.22
C LYS A 142 1.40 -12.30 0.09
N ARG A 143 1.45 -12.80 1.34
CA ARG A 143 0.57 -13.90 1.79
C ARG A 143 -0.89 -13.49 1.79
N HIS A 144 -1.21 -12.29 2.29
CA HIS A 144 -2.58 -11.78 2.29
C HIS A 144 -3.11 -11.61 0.86
N LEU A 145 -2.30 -11.06 -0.05
CA LEU A 145 -2.65 -10.90 -1.45
C LEU A 145 -2.98 -12.26 -2.08
N LYS A 146 -2.12 -13.27 -1.88
CA LYS A 146 -2.37 -14.62 -2.39
C LYS A 146 -3.67 -15.23 -1.84
N SER A 147 -3.94 -15.04 -0.55
CA SER A 147 -5.18 -15.50 0.08
C SER A 147 -6.40 -14.79 -0.51
N LEU A 148 -6.32 -13.48 -0.71
CA LEU A 148 -7.42 -12.68 -1.26
C LEU A 148 -7.67 -13.05 -2.72
N THR A 149 -6.63 -13.21 -3.52
CA THR A 149 -6.73 -13.69 -4.91
C THR A 149 -7.46 -15.03 -4.98
N LYS A 150 -7.14 -15.98 -4.10
CA LYS A 150 -7.85 -17.27 -4.03
C LYS A 150 -9.33 -17.10 -3.72
N VAL A 151 -9.69 -16.20 -2.79
CA VAL A 151 -11.11 -15.90 -2.48
C VAL A 151 -11.82 -15.31 -3.68
N VAL A 152 -11.20 -14.37 -4.38
CA VAL A 152 -11.76 -13.74 -5.58
C VAL A 152 -11.94 -14.78 -6.70
N GLU A 153 -10.97 -15.67 -6.91
CA GLU A 153 -11.09 -16.76 -7.88
C GLU A 153 -12.25 -17.69 -7.55
N MET A 154 -12.40 -18.10 -6.27
CA MET A 154 -13.54 -18.92 -5.84
C MET A 154 -14.88 -18.19 -6.04
N GLN A 155 -14.97 -16.91 -5.69
CA GLN A 155 -16.19 -16.12 -5.92
C GLN A 155 -16.53 -16.04 -7.41
N LYS A 156 -15.54 -15.82 -8.27
CA LYS A 156 -15.71 -15.79 -9.73
C LYS A 156 -16.23 -17.12 -10.29
N THR A 157 -15.84 -18.25 -9.69
CA THR A 157 -16.39 -19.56 -10.08
C THR A 157 -17.86 -19.74 -9.67
N HIS A 158 -18.29 -19.13 -8.56
CA HIS A 158 -19.68 -19.20 -8.08
C HIS A 158 -20.60 -18.13 -8.69
N GLU A 159 -20.06 -17.03 -9.19
CA GLU A 159 -20.78 -15.95 -9.87
C GLU A 159 -21.78 -16.43 -10.95
N PRO A 160 -21.43 -17.32 -11.89
CA PRO A 160 -22.38 -17.78 -12.91
C PRO A 160 -23.55 -18.57 -12.32
N GLN A 161 -23.29 -19.41 -11.31
CA GLN A 161 -24.34 -20.16 -10.62
C GLN A 161 -25.29 -19.22 -9.88
N LEU A 162 -24.74 -18.27 -9.10
CA LEU A 162 -25.55 -17.31 -8.36
C LEU A 162 -26.39 -16.43 -9.31
N THR A 163 -25.81 -16.02 -10.44
CA THR A 163 -26.53 -15.26 -11.49
C THR A 163 -27.66 -16.08 -12.11
N SER A 164 -27.43 -17.37 -12.35
CA SER A 164 -28.46 -18.29 -12.84
C SER A 164 -29.59 -18.47 -11.82
N ASP A 165 -29.25 -18.65 -10.55
CA ASP A 165 -30.22 -18.83 -9.46
C ASP A 165 -31.08 -17.57 -9.28
N ILE A 166 -30.46 -16.38 -9.28
CA ILE A 166 -31.19 -15.10 -9.22
C ILE A 166 -32.18 -15.01 -10.38
N ARG A 167 -31.75 -15.29 -11.61
CA ARG A 167 -32.62 -15.28 -12.80
C ARG A 167 -33.77 -16.28 -12.68
N TYR A 168 -33.50 -17.47 -12.15
CA TYR A 168 -34.52 -18.48 -11.91
C TYR A 168 -35.58 -17.98 -10.90
N PHE A 169 -35.15 -17.42 -9.77
CA PHE A 169 -36.06 -16.90 -8.76
C PHE A 169 -36.87 -15.69 -9.25
N GLU A 170 -36.27 -14.79 -10.04
CA GLU A 170 -37.00 -13.68 -10.67
C GLU A 170 -38.08 -14.18 -11.63
N ASN A 171 -37.76 -15.16 -12.48
CA ASN A 171 -38.75 -15.77 -13.37
C ASN A 171 -39.86 -16.49 -12.56
N LYS A 172 -39.47 -17.24 -11.53
CA LYS A 172 -40.45 -17.95 -10.68
C LYS A 172 -41.38 -16.98 -9.97
N LYS A 173 -40.86 -15.86 -9.46
CA LYS A 173 -41.65 -14.77 -8.89
C LYS A 173 -42.65 -14.23 -9.92
N GLY A 174 -42.21 -13.94 -11.14
CA GLY A 174 -43.08 -13.46 -12.22
C GLY A 174 -44.22 -14.44 -12.55
N GLN A 175 -43.93 -15.74 -12.60
CA GLN A 175 -44.94 -16.79 -12.82
C GLN A 175 -45.96 -16.87 -11.68
N VAL A 176 -45.50 -16.77 -10.43
CA VAL A 176 -46.37 -16.76 -9.25
C VAL A 176 -47.25 -15.52 -9.26
N ASP A 177 -46.69 -14.34 -9.52
CA ASP A 177 -47.45 -13.09 -9.61
C ASP A 177 -48.51 -13.15 -10.71
N GLN A 178 -48.18 -13.73 -11.87
CA GLN A 178 -49.13 -13.93 -12.96
C GLN A 178 -50.22 -14.92 -12.56
N SER A 179 -49.87 -16.03 -11.91
CA SER A 179 -50.85 -17.02 -11.43
C SER A 179 -51.79 -16.42 -10.39
N ILE A 180 -51.27 -15.60 -9.47
CA ILE A 180 -52.08 -14.86 -8.50
C ILE A 180 -53.05 -13.92 -9.21
N LYS A 181 -52.58 -13.17 -10.22
CA LYS A 181 -53.45 -12.27 -11.01
C LYS A 181 -54.56 -13.06 -11.73
N VAL A 182 -54.23 -14.16 -12.40
CA VAL A 182 -55.20 -15.01 -13.10
C VAL A 182 -56.22 -15.57 -12.11
N ASN A 183 -55.77 -16.15 -11.00
CA ASN A 183 -56.67 -16.70 -9.99
C ASN A 183 -57.57 -15.64 -9.38
N LYS A 184 -57.05 -14.43 -9.10
CA LYS A 184 -57.87 -13.31 -8.62
C LYS A 184 -58.93 -12.90 -9.64
N ASN A 185 -58.58 -12.85 -10.92
CA ASN A 185 -59.54 -12.55 -11.99
C ASN A 185 -60.62 -13.65 -12.09
N CYS A 186 -60.24 -14.93 -12.10
CA CYS A 186 -61.18 -16.05 -12.12
C CYS A 186 -62.10 -16.07 -10.89
N LEU A 187 -61.58 -15.74 -9.71
CA LEU A 187 -62.38 -15.60 -8.49
C LEU A 187 -63.39 -14.46 -8.62
N ALA A 188 -62.97 -13.30 -9.15
CA ALA A 188 -63.86 -12.17 -9.40
C ALA A 188 -64.96 -12.52 -10.43
N GLU A 189 -64.62 -13.20 -11.54
CA GLU A 189 -65.58 -13.69 -12.54
C GLU A 189 -66.59 -14.69 -11.97
N ALA A 190 -66.14 -15.57 -11.08
CA ALA A 190 -67.00 -16.52 -10.37
C ALA A 190 -67.83 -15.85 -9.25
N GLY A 191 -67.76 -14.53 -9.09
CA GLY A 191 -68.53 -13.76 -8.10
C GLY A 191 -67.98 -13.84 -6.67
N TYR A 192 -66.78 -14.39 -6.49
CA TYR A 192 -66.09 -14.38 -5.20
C TYR A 192 -65.43 -13.01 -4.99
N VAL A 193 -66.09 -12.17 -4.21
CA VAL A 193 -65.51 -10.92 -3.68
C VAL A 193 -64.66 -11.25 -2.45
N ASP A 194 -63.59 -10.48 -2.23
CA ASP A 194 -62.76 -10.51 -1.00
C ASP A 194 -63.66 -10.30 0.23
N GLY A 195 -64.21 -11.39 0.78
CA GLY A 195 -65.27 -11.34 1.77
C GLY A 195 -66.09 -12.62 1.95
N ILE A 196 -66.00 -13.58 1.02
CA ILE A 196 -66.56 -14.94 1.22
C ILE A 196 -65.58 -15.75 2.08
N SER A 197 -65.54 -15.45 3.38
CA SER A 197 -64.88 -16.27 4.38
C SER A 197 -65.78 -17.44 4.79
N HIS A 198 -65.21 -18.58 5.17
CA HIS A 198 -65.94 -19.71 5.74
C HIS A 198 -66.83 -19.27 6.92
N SER A 199 -66.37 -18.33 7.74
CA SER A 199 -67.16 -17.76 8.84
C SER A 199 -68.45 -17.08 8.36
N VAL A 200 -68.38 -16.30 7.27
CA VAL A 200 -69.55 -15.61 6.69
C VAL A 200 -70.51 -16.62 6.04
N LEU A 201 -69.98 -17.69 5.44
CA LEU A 201 -70.80 -18.78 4.88
C LEU A 201 -71.53 -19.56 5.98
N VAL A 202 -70.85 -19.89 7.08
CA VAL A 202 -71.47 -20.56 8.23
C VAL A 202 -72.52 -19.67 8.86
N GLU A 203 -72.25 -18.38 9.07
CA GLU A 203 -73.23 -17.42 9.61
C GLU A 203 -74.48 -17.33 8.72
N LYS A 204 -74.31 -17.27 7.39
CA LYS A 204 -75.45 -17.29 6.45
C LYS A 204 -76.21 -18.61 6.49
N ALA A 205 -75.53 -19.75 6.61
CA ALA A 205 -76.16 -21.07 6.71
C ALA A 205 -76.94 -21.23 8.02
N GLU A 206 -76.40 -20.75 9.15
CA GLU A 206 -77.09 -20.71 10.43
C GLU A 206 -78.33 -19.83 10.39
N LYS A 207 -78.22 -18.61 9.84
CA LYS A 207 -79.37 -17.72 9.62
C LYS A 207 -80.43 -18.38 8.74
N LEU A 208 -80.04 -19.11 7.69
CA LEU A 208 -80.97 -19.82 6.81
C LEU A 208 -81.69 -20.95 7.56
N LYS A 209 -80.96 -21.73 8.38
CA LYS A 209 -81.53 -22.78 9.22
C LYS A 209 -82.51 -22.22 10.26
N ASP A 210 -82.19 -21.08 10.86
CA ASP A 210 -83.10 -20.42 11.80
C ASP A 210 -84.33 -19.85 11.11
N LEU A 211 -84.18 -19.29 9.90
CA LEU A 211 -85.30 -18.84 9.08
C LEU A 211 -86.21 -20.01 8.68
N GLU A 212 -85.63 -21.17 8.36
CA GLU A 212 -86.37 -22.38 8.02
C GLU A 212 -87.13 -22.97 9.22
N LYS A 213 -86.53 -22.95 10.42
CA LYS A 213 -87.26 -23.26 11.67
C LYS A 213 -88.42 -22.29 11.91
N HIS A 214 -88.19 -20.99 11.66
CA HIS A 214 -89.22 -19.97 11.84
C HIS A 214 -90.37 -20.19 10.86
N LYS A 215 -90.05 -20.45 9.59
CA LYS A 215 -91.03 -20.83 8.55
C LYS A 215 -91.83 -22.05 8.96
N LYS A 216 -91.18 -23.14 9.40
CA LYS A 216 -91.86 -24.36 9.84
C LYS A 216 -92.77 -24.12 11.06
N THR A 217 -92.34 -23.28 11.99
CA THR A 217 -93.16 -22.88 13.14
C THR A 217 -94.39 -22.09 12.69
N LEU A 218 -94.21 -21.19 11.71
CA LEU A 218 -95.29 -20.41 11.13
C LEU A 218 -96.27 -21.30 10.35
N GLU A 219 -95.77 -22.26 9.58
CA GLU A 219 -96.57 -23.29 8.89
C GLU A 219 -97.36 -24.15 9.90
N ASN A 220 -96.73 -24.57 11.00
CA ASN A 220 -97.42 -25.31 12.06
C ASN A 220 -98.50 -24.46 12.75
N LYS A 221 -98.25 -23.16 12.99
CA LYS A 221 -99.27 -22.23 13.51
C LYS A 221 -100.41 -22.07 12.51
N LEU A 222 -100.10 -21.89 11.23
CA LEU A 222 -101.09 -21.79 10.16
C LEU A 222 -101.93 -23.08 10.07
N GLN A 223 -101.29 -24.25 10.16
CA GLN A 223 -101.96 -25.54 10.19
C GLN A 223 -102.82 -25.69 11.44
N ALA A 224 -102.36 -25.21 12.61
CA ALA A 224 -103.19 -25.16 13.82
C ALA A 224 -104.40 -24.23 13.63
N TYR A 225 -104.26 -23.09 12.95
CA TYR A 225 -105.38 -22.24 12.56
C TYR A 225 -106.35 -22.94 11.59
N TYR A 226 -105.85 -23.72 10.63
CA TYR A 226 -106.70 -24.55 9.77
C TYR A 226 -107.33 -25.75 10.48
N SER A 227 -106.70 -26.23 11.57
CA SER A 227 -107.18 -27.37 12.38
C SER A 227 -108.18 -26.94 13.47
N LEU A 228 -108.29 -25.63 13.74
CA LEU A 228 -109.40 -25.08 14.49
C LEU A 228 -110.65 -25.22 13.62
N ASP A 229 -111.49 -26.20 13.96
CA ASP A 229 -112.76 -26.46 13.31
C ASP A 229 -113.59 -25.16 13.31
N PRO A 230 -113.98 -24.60 12.15
CA PRO A 230 -114.84 -23.43 12.07
C PRO A 230 -116.27 -23.84 12.42
N SER A 231 -116.49 -24.36 13.62
CA SER A 231 -117.80 -24.72 14.13
C SER A 231 -118.16 -23.79 15.29
N MET A 232 -118.39 -22.51 14.96
CA MET A 232 -119.14 -21.57 15.82
C MET A 232 -120.43 -22.22 16.36
N GLY A 233 -121.02 -23.19 15.65
CA GLY A 233 -122.20 -23.94 16.08
C GLY A 233 -122.01 -24.85 17.31
N LYS A 234 -120.82 -25.44 17.54
CA LYS A 234 -120.58 -26.30 18.73
C LYS A 234 -120.33 -25.46 19.98
N THR A 235 -119.74 -24.27 19.83
CA THR A 235 -119.57 -23.32 20.92
C THR A 235 -120.88 -22.62 21.29
N VAL A 236 -121.73 -22.29 20.30
CA VAL A 236 -123.05 -21.70 20.56
C VAL A 236 -123.96 -22.70 21.28
N THR A 237 -124.03 -23.95 20.83
CA THR A 237 -124.86 -24.98 21.48
C THR A 237 -124.34 -25.38 22.88
N ALA A 238 -123.03 -25.29 23.12
CA ALA A 238 -122.46 -25.46 24.46
C ALA A 238 -122.75 -24.28 25.39
N ILE A 239 -122.85 -23.06 24.85
CA ILE A 239 -123.26 -21.85 25.61
C ILE A 239 -124.75 -21.91 25.93
N GLU A 240 -125.62 -22.19 24.95
CA GLU A 240 -127.07 -22.34 25.16
C GLU A 240 -127.38 -23.41 26.22
N LYS A 241 -126.69 -24.56 26.18
CA LYS A 241 -126.86 -25.61 27.19
C LYS A 241 -126.44 -25.16 28.60
N LYS A 242 -125.42 -24.30 28.70
CA LYS A 242 -124.98 -23.73 29.97
C LYS A 242 -125.90 -22.61 30.46
N GLU A 243 -126.52 -21.86 29.57
CA GLU A 243 -127.57 -20.89 29.90
C GLU A 243 -128.83 -21.61 30.41
N ASP A 244 -129.25 -22.71 29.78
CA ASP A 244 -130.37 -23.53 30.25
C ASP A 244 -130.09 -24.15 31.64
N GLU A 245 -128.86 -24.64 31.88
CA GLU A 245 -128.44 -25.14 33.20
C GLU A 245 -128.49 -24.03 34.27
N LEU A 246 -128.15 -22.79 33.90
CA LEU A 246 -128.17 -21.63 34.81
C LEU A 246 -129.60 -21.18 35.11
N LEU A 247 -130.48 -21.17 34.12
CA LEU A 247 -131.91 -20.82 34.28
C LEU A 247 -132.64 -21.83 35.18
N GLN A 248 -132.27 -23.11 35.08
CA GLN A 248 -132.79 -24.15 35.97
C GLN A 248 -132.31 -23.93 37.41
N LEU A 249 -131.04 -23.58 37.60
CA LEU A 249 -130.48 -23.26 38.91
C LEU A 249 -131.13 -22.01 39.53
N GLU A 250 -131.43 -20.99 38.72
CA GLU A 250 -132.14 -19.79 39.16
C GLU A 250 -133.57 -20.10 39.61
N LYS A 251 -134.30 -20.97 38.89
CA LYS A 251 -135.64 -21.43 39.32
C LYS A 251 -135.59 -22.21 40.63
N ASP A 252 -134.64 -23.12 40.78
CA ASP A 252 -134.45 -23.89 42.02
C ASP A 252 -134.11 -22.96 43.19
N LEU A 253 -133.29 -21.94 42.94
CA LEU A 253 -132.96 -20.90 43.92
C LEU A 253 -134.18 -20.01 44.25
N GLN A 254 -135.05 -19.73 43.27
CA GLN A 254 -136.28 -18.96 43.47
C GLN A 254 -137.35 -19.75 44.25
N ILE A 255 -137.43 -21.07 44.07
CA ILE A 255 -138.26 -21.97 44.88
C ILE A 255 -137.75 -22.04 46.32
N LEU A 256 -136.42 -22.11 46.51
CA LEU A 256 -135.79 -22.04 47.83
C LEU A 256 -136.06 -20.69 48.52
N LEU A 257 -136.02 -19.57 47.79
CA LEU A 257 -136.32 -18.24 48.33
C LEU A 257 -137.80 -18.05 48.70
N GLN A 258 -138.75 -18.58 47.91
CA GLN A 258 -140.19 -18.57 48.28
C GLN A 258 -140.50 -19.46 49.50
N GLY A 259 -139.70 -20.50 49.74
CA GLY A 259 -139.75 -21.31 50.97
C GLY A 259 -139.22 -20.59 52.21
N PHE A 260 -138.42 -19.53 52.05
CA PHE A 260 -137.90 -18.71 53.16
C PHE A 260 -138.77 -17.49 53.49
N GLU A 261 -139.65 -17.04 52.58
CA GLU A 261 -140.59 -15.93 52.81
C GLU A 261 -141.95 -16.36 53.41
N THR A 262 -142.17 -17.68 53.60
CA THR A 262 -143.37 -18.24 54.25
C THR A 262 -143.09 -18.86 55.63
N ALA A 263 -142.01 -18.42 56.30
CA ALA A 263 -141.69 -18.70 57.70
C ALA A 263 -141.69 -17.42 58.54
#